data_AF-A0A9Q8XJ95-F1
#
_entry.id   AF-A0A9Q8XJ95-F1
#
_cell.length_a   1.000
_cell.length_b   1.000
_cell.length_c   1.000
_cell.angle_alpha   90.00
_cell.angle_beta   90.00
_cell.angle_gamma   90.00
#
_symmetry.space_group_name_H-M   'P 1'
#
loop_
_entity.id
_entity.type
_entity.pdbx_description
1 polymer ?
#
loop_
_entity_poly.entity_id
_entity_poly.type
_entity_poly.pdbx_seq_one_letter_code
_entity_poly.pdbx_strand_id
1 'polypeptide(L)'
;MKWFKEDDGVVENVLKIATALSLAFGVWAYFNTIHPVFVKEKELQQAKIENENLSKIRQSLSEQIETLGVQIKEYDSSIIKLQGQEANLKAVIAQNEAKLASVTYKLGNAEKLAVLHKLNNFRDKMINSYVLAITTGKKDLFDAVENAKMLLKTHSETQDPYSREAYEFFRNYVEKYHGKKVQGDDCIGFAVILPSLYKKANQL
;
A
#
# COMPACT_ATOMS: atom_id res chain seq x y z
N MET A 1 95.81 -17.16 -15.85
CA MET A 1 96.89 -17.17 -14.84
C MET A 1 97.13 -18.61 -14.41
N LYS A 2 98.30 -19.20 -14.72
CA LYS A 2 98.70 -20.50 -14.13
C LYS A 2 99.09 -20.25 -12.67
N TRP A 3 98.41 -20.90 -11.73
CA TRP A 3 98.66 -20.75 -10.28
C TRP A 3 99.95 -21.46 -9.82
N PHE A 4 100.42 -22.43 -10.61
CA PHE A 4 101.65 -23.19 -10.39
C PHE A 4 102.65 -22.87 -11.52
N LYS A 5 103.89 -22.52 -11.16
CA LYS A 5 105.01 -22.29 -12.07
C LYS A 5 106.05 -23.41 -11.92
N GLU A 6 106.81 -23.69 -12.97
CA GLU A 6 107.81 -24.78 -12.98
C GLU A 6 108.99 -24.55 -12.02
N ASP A 7 109.24 -23.30 -11.61
CA ASP A 7 110.30 -22.92 -10.65
C ASP A 7 109.83 -22.88 -9.18
N ASP A 8 108.55 -23.20 -8.90
CA ASP A 8 108.02 -23.16 -7.53
C ASP A 8 108.61 -24.30 -6.70
N GLY A 9 109.22 -23.98 -5.55
CA GLY A 9 109.77 -24.97 -4.62
C GLY A 9 108.68 -25.86 -4.00
N VAL A 10 109.06 -27.07 -3.53
CA VAL A 10 108.12 -28.04 -2.93
C VAL A 10 107.28 -27.42 -1.80
N VAL A 11 107.86 -26.53 -1.01
CA VAL A 11 107.18 -25.82 0.09
C VAL A 11 106.11 -24.84 -0.41
N GLU A 12 106.37 -24.10 -1.50
CA GLU A 12 105.41 -23.16 -2.08
C GLU A 12 104.22 -23.89 -2.72
N ASN A 13 104.45 -25.02 -3.36
CA ASN A 13 103.38 -25.83 -3.94
C ASN A 13 102.47 -26.44 -2.86
N VAL A 14 103.02 -26.90 -1.74
CA VAL A 14 102.23 -27.36 -0.59
C VAL A 14 101.40 -26.22 0.01
N LEU A 15 101.97 -25.02 0.13
CA LEU A 15 101.24 -23.85 0.64
C LEU A 15 100.07 -23.46 -0.26
N LYS A 16 100.25 -23.49 -1.59
CA LYS A 16 99.19 -23.23 -2.58
C LYS A 16 98.08 -24.29 -2.51
N ILE A 17 98.43 -25.56 -2.38
CA ILE A 17 97.46 -26.66 -2.23
C ILE A 17 96.69 -26.54 -0.91
N ALA A 18 97.37 -26.28 0.20
CA ALA A 18 96.74 -26.06 1.50
C ALA A 18 95.77 -24.87 1.46
N THR A 19 96.16 -23.78 0.78
CA THR A 19 95.30 -22.61 0.58
C THR A 19 94.08 -22.95 -0.29
N ALA A 20 94.27 -23.69 -1.38
CA ALA A 20 93.18 -24.11 -2.27
C ALA A 20 92.19 -25.05 -1.56
N LEU A 21 92.69 -25.99 -0.75
CA LEU A 21 91.87 -26.89 0.07
C LEU A 21 91.11 -26.14 1.18
N SER A 22 91.76 -25.17 1.82
CA SER A 22 91.12 -24.29 2.82
C SER A 22 89.97 -23.49 2.21
N LEU A 23 90.16 -22.92 1.02
CA LEU A 23 89.10 -22.21 0.28
C LEU A 23 87.98 -23.16 -0.14
N ALA A 24 88.30 -24.35 -0.66
CA ALA A 24 87.30 -25.35 -1.04
C ALA A 24 86.48 -25.83 0.17
N PHE A 25 87.12 -26.01 1.33
CA PHE A 25 86.46 -26.34 2.58
C PHE A 25 85.56 -25.20 3.07
N GLY A 26 86.01 -23.94 2.97
CA GLY A 26 85.21 -22.76 3.28
C GLY A 26 83.94 -22.67 2.43
N VAL A 27 84.07 -22.90 1.12
CA VAL A 27 82.92 -22.95 0.19
C VAL A 27 81.98 -24.11 0.55
N TRP A 28 82.52 -25.30 0.81
CA TRP A 28 81.72 -26.47 1.19
C TRP A 28 80.96 -26.25 2.50
N ALA A 29 81.62 -25.73 3.54
CA ALA A 29 81.01 -25.43 4.83
C ALA A 29 79.94 -24.33 4.71
N TYR A 30 80.17 -23.33 3.85
CA TYR A 30 79.17 -22.31 3.56
C TYR A 30 77.91 -22.94 2.94
N PHE A 31 78.04 -23.73 1.88
CA PHE A 31 76.86 -24.28 1.18
C PHE A 31 76.14 -25.40 1.93
N ASN A 32 76.85 -26.20 2.74
CA ASN A 32 76.23 -27.32 3.47
C ASN A 32 75.74 -26.95 4.88
N THR A 33 76.29 -25.90 5.49
CA THR A 33 75.94 -25.55 6.87
C THR A 33 75.33 -24.16 6.98
N ILE A 34 75.97 -23.14 6.39
CA ILE A 34 75.58 -21.74 6.61
C ILE A 34 74.39 -21.33 5.72
N HIS A 35 74.46 -21.61 4.41
CA HIS A 35 73.42 -21.26 3.44
C HIS A 35 72.06 -21.90 3.75
N PRO A 36 71.96 -23.19 4.13
CA PRO A 36 70.67 -23.79 4.50
C PRO A 36 70.04 -23.15 5.73
N VAL A 37 70.84 -22.72 6.71
CA VAL A 37 70.35 -21.99 7.90
C VAL A 37 69.71 -20.66 7.48
N PHE A 38 70.38 -19.88 6.64
CA PHE A 38 69.81 -18.62 6.15
C PHE A 38 68.53 -18.81 5.31
N VAL A 39 68.47 -19.87 4.49
CA VAL A 39 67.24 -20.22 3.76
C VAL A 39 66.11 -20.52 4.74
N LYS A 40 66.36 -21.31 5.79
CA LYS A 40 65.37 -21.64 6.82
C LYS A 40 64.96 -20.43 7.66
N GLU A 41 65.88 -19.53 7.97
CA GLU A 41 65.55 -18.27 8.64
C GLU A 41 64.65 -17.38 7.78
N LYS A 42 64.93 -17.31 6.47
CA LYS A 42 64.09 -16.57 5.53
C LYS A 42 62.69 -17.18 5.40
N GLU A 43 62.59 -18.50 5.29
CA GLU A 43 61.30 -19.22 5.30
C GLU A 43 60.53 -18.96 6.59
N LEU A 44 61.20 -19.00 7.75
CA LEU A 44 60.57 -18.73 9.05
C LEU A 44 60.08 -17.28 9.16
N GLN A 45 60.86 -16.30 8.68
CA GLN A 45 60.43 -14.90 8.66
C GLN A 45 59.22 -14.70 7.74
N GLN A 46 59.22 -15.32 6.56
CA GLN A 46 58.08 -15.27 5.65
C GLN A 46 56.83 -15.88 6.28
N ALA A 47 56.95 -17.05 6.90
CA ALA A 47 55.84 -17.70 7.61
C ALA A 47 55.30 -16.86 8.77
N LYS A 48 56.17 -16.13 9.50
CA LYS A 48 55.75 -15.19 10.55
C LYS A 48 54.94 -14.03 9.98
N ILE A 49 55.38 -13.43 8.89
CA ILE A 49 54.67 -12.34 8.21
C ILE A 49 53.29 -12.81 7.73
N GLU A 50 53.23 -13.98 7.11
CA GLU A 50 51.97 -14.57 6.63
C GLU A 50 51.01 -14.87 7.79
N ASN A 51 51.51 -15.42 8.89
CA ASN A 51 50.70 -15.68 10.08
C ASN A 51 50.16 -14.40 10.72
N GLU A 52 50.96 -13.33 10.78
CA GLU A 52 50.50 -12.01 11.26
C GLU A 52 49.41 -11.43 10.36
N ASN A 53 49.57 -11.55 9.03
CA ASN A 53 48.55 -11.10 8.08
C ASN A 53 47.25 -11.90 8.21
N LEU A 54 47.34 -13.23 8.32
CA LEU A 54 46.16 -14.08 8.57
C LEU A 54 45.49 -13.75 9.89
N SER A 55 46.26 -13.46 10.94
CA SER A 55 45.72 -13.04 12.24
C SER A 55 44.93 -11.72 12.12
N LYS A 56 45.47 -10.73 11.39
CA LYS A 56 44.77 -9.46 11.13
C LYS A 56 43.48 -9.66 10.33
N ILE A 57 43.52 -10.50 9.29
CA ILE A 57 42.32 -10.83 8.49
C ILE A 57 41.27 -11.51 9.38
N ARG A 58 41.67 -12.48 10.19
CA ARG A 58 40.77 -13.17 11.13
C ARG A 58 40.12 -12.20 12.11
N GLN A 59 40.89 -11.26 12.67
CA GLN A 59 40.35 -10.25 13.57
C GLN A 59 39.32 -9.35 12.86
N SER A 60 39.66 -8.86 11.67
CA SER A 60 38.74 -8.02 10.88
C SER A 60 37.44 -8.77 10.52
N LEU A 61 37.53 -10.05 10.15
CA LEU A 61 36.34 -10.86 9.88
C LEU A 61 35.49 -11.08 11.13
N SER A 62 36.10 -11.30 12.30
CA SER A 62 35.37 -11.40 13.57
C SER A 62 34.59 -10.12 13.89
N GLU A 63 35.21 -8.94 13.69
CA GLU A 63 34.57 -7.64 13.91
C GLU A 63 33.39 -7.41 12.92
N GLN A 64 33.55 -7.84 11.67
CA GLN A 64 32.46 -7.79 10.68
C GLN A 64 31.29 -8.72 11.06
N ILE A 65 31.58 -9.94 11.54
CA ILE A 65 30.54 -10.88 11.99
C ILE A 65 29.76 -10.29 13.17
N GLU A 66 30.45 -9.68 14.14
CA GLU A 66 29.80 -9.02 15.26
C GLU A 66 28.89 -7.88 14.80
N THR A 67 29.39 -7.03 13.90
CA THR A 67 28.61 -5.91 13.33
C THR A 67 27.36 -6.40 12.59
N LEU A 68 27.50 -7.43 11.75
CA LEU A 68 26.36 -8.04 11.06
C LEU A 68 25.36 -8.64 12.04
N GLY A 69 25.83 -9.24 13.14
CA GLY A 69 24.97 -9.75 14.20
C GLY A 69 24.13 -8.66 14.88
N VAL A 70 24.68 -7.46 15.06
CA VAL A 70 23.93 -6.30 15.56
C VAL A 70 22.89 -5.83 14.54
N GLN A 71 23.27 -5.70 13.27
CA GLN A 71 22.35 -5.27 12.20
C GLN A 71 21.17 -6.24 12.02
N ILE A 72 21.41 -7.55 12.11
CA ILE A 72 20.33 -8.56 12.05
C ILE A 72 19.29 -8.32 13.16
N LYS A 73 19.73 -8.07 14.39
CA LYS A 73 18.82 -7.79 15.51
C LYS A 73 18.03 -6.49 15.31
N GLU A 74 18.66 -5.46 14.74
CA GLU A 74 17.98 -4.21 14.41
C GLU A 74 16.92 -4.39 13.31
N TYR A 75 17.23 -5.20 12.29
CA TYR A 75 16.27 -5.54 11.24
C TYR A 75 15.12 -6.39 11.77
N ASP A 76 15.37 -7.37 12.63
CA ASP A 76 14.32 -8.16 13.29
C ASP A 76 13.37 -7.29 14.11
N SER A 77 13.91 -6.35 14.89
CA SER A 77 13.13 -5.36 15.65
C SER A 77 12.28 -4.48 14.73
N SER A 78 12.85 -4.06 13.60
CA SER A 78 12.14 -3.26 12.59
C SER A 78 11.01 -4.04 11.93
N ILE A 79 11.21 -5.32 11.63
CA ILE A 79 10.19 -6.22 11.08
C ILE A 79 9.01 -6.34 12.06
N ILE A 80 9.27 -6.59 13.34
CA ILE A 80 8.22 -6.69 14.37
C ILE A 80 7.41 -5.39 14.43
N LYS A 81 8.09 -4.23 14.39
CA LYS A 81 7.42 -2.93 14.39
C LYS A 81 6.53 -2.73 13.16
N LEU A 82 7.04 -3.08 11.98
CA LEU A 82 6.29 -2.99 10.72
C LEU A 82 5.07 -3.93 10.72
N GLN A 83 5.21 -5.16 11.22
CA GLN A 83 4.09 -6.10 11.37
C GLN A 83 3.00 -5.54 12.30
N GLY A 84 3.39 -4.91 13.40
CA GLY A 84 2.45 -4.21 14.29
C GLY A 84 1.72 -3.05 13.61
N GLN A 85 2.44 -2.26 12.81
CA GLN A 85 1.84 -1.17 12.03
C GLN A 85 0.88 -1.69 10.95
N GLU A 86 1.24 -2.78 10.25
CA GLU A 86 0.39 -3.42 9.25
C GLU A 86 -0.90 -3.96 9.86
N ALA A 87 -0.82 -4.63 11.02
CA ALA A 87 -1.99 -5.14 11.73
C ALA A 87 -2.93 -4.01 12.16
N ASN A 88 -2.39 -2.91 12.68
CA ASN A 88 -3.17 -1.71 13.04
C ASN A 88 -3.86 -1.09 11.81
N LEU A 89 -3.13 -0.95 10.70
CA LEU A 89 -3.70 -0.43 9.45
C LEU A 89 -4.83 -1.33 8.92
N LYS A 90 -4.66 -2.66 8.96
CA LYS A 90 -5.71 -3.61 8.58
C LYS A 90 -6.98 -3.44 9.43
N ALA A 91 -6.83 -3.25 10.74
CA ALA A 91 -7.96 -3.01 11.64
C ALA A 91 -8.67 -1.68 11.33
N VAL A 92 -7.91 -0.61 11.06
CA VAL A 92 -8.45 0.71 10.69
C VAL A 92 -9.20 0.65 9.36
N ILE A 93 -8.66 -0.06 8.36
CA ILE A 93 -9.32 -0.26 7.06
C ILE A 93 -10.67 -0.96 7.28
N ALA A 94 -10.69 -2.10 7.98
CA ALA A 94 -11.92 -2.84 8.25
C ALA A 94 -12.97 -1.99 8.99
N GLN A 95 -12.54 -1.18 9.97
CA GLN A 95 -13.43 -0.26 10.68
C GLN A 95 -14.02 0.82 9.74
N ASN A 96 -13.19 1.37 8.86
CA ASN A 96 -13.62 2.42 7.93
C ASN A 96 -14.53 1.86 6.83
N GLU A 97 -14.29 0.65 6.34
CA GLU A 97 -15.18 -0.03 5.39
C GLU A 97 -16.57 -0.27 6.00
N ALA A 98 -16.63 -0.76 7.25
CA ALA A 98 -17.89 -0.94 7.95
C ALA A 98 -18.65 0.38 8.16
N LYS A 99 -17.93 1.45 8.53
CA LYS A 99 -18.51 2.80 8.65
C LYS A 99 -19.02 3.31 7.30
N LEU A 100 -18.25 3.14 6.23
CA LEU A 100 -18.63 3.57 4.89
C LEU A 100 -19.91 2.85 4.45
N ALA A 101 -19.98 1.53 4.59
CA ALA A 101 -21.17 0.75 4.29
C ALA A 101 -22.41 1.27 5.06
N SER A 102 -22.25 1.55 6.36
CA SER A 102 -23.34 2.13 7.16
C SER A 102 -23.77 3.52 6.68
N VAL A 103 -22.82 4.38 6.29
CA VAL A 103 -23.12 5.75 5.84
C VAL A 103 -23.80 5.70 4.48
N THR A 104 -23.31 4.89 3.54
CA THR A 104 -23.92 4.70 2.22
C THR A 104 -25.34 4.16 2.33
N TYR A 105 -25.58 3.19 3.22
CA TYR A 105 -26.94 2.70 3.48
C TYR A 105 -27.87 3.80 4.01
N LYS A 106 -27.40 4.60 4.98
CA LYS A 106 -28.17 5.74 5.52
C LYS A 106 -28.42 6.80 4.44
N LEU A 107 -27.45 7.07 3.58
CA LEU A 107 -27.58 8.01 2.47
C LEU A 107 -28.65 7.54 1.50
N GLY A 108 -28.60 6.30 1.02
CA GLY A 108 -29.62 5.78 0.10
C GLY A 108 -31.04 5.82 0.69
N ASN A 109 -31.19 5.58 2.00
CA ASN A 109 -32.48 5.77 2.68
C ASN A 109 -32.90 7.24 2.78
N ALA A 110 -31.95 8.14 3.07
CA ALA A 110 -32.21 9.58 3.14
C ALA A 110 -32.61 10.16 1.77
N GLU A 111 -31.98 9.72 0.68
CA GLU A 111 -32.31 10.11 -0.70
C GLU A 111 -33.77 9.74 -1.02
N LYS A 112 -34.14 8.48 -0.77
CA LYS A 112 -35.52 7.99 -0.93
C LYS A 112 -36.52 8.76 -0.05
N LEU A 113 -36.16 9.08 1.19
CA LEU A 113 -37.00 9.89 2.08
C LEU A 113 -37.16 11.33 1.59
N ALA A 114 -36.12 11.92 0.99
CA ALA A 114 -36.19 13.25 0.42
C ALA A 114 -37.18 13.29 -0.76
N VAL A 115 -37.13 12.31 -1.66
CA VAL A 115 -38.10 12.16 -2.75
C VAL A 115 -39.52 11.97 -2.20
N LEU A 116 -39.69 11.12 -1.19
CA LEU A 116 -40.97 10.92 -0.51
C LEU A 116 -41.52 12.22 0.09
N HIS A 117 -40.68 13.05 0.71
CA HIS A 117 -41.09 14.36 1.22
C HIS A 117 -41.60 15.29 0.11
N LYS A 118 -40.97 15.27 -1.07
CA LYS A 118 -41.46 16.03 -2.24
C LYS A 118 -42.80 15.50 -2.74
N LEU A 119 -42.98 14.18 -2.77
CA LEU A 119 -44.27 13.56 -3.12
C LEU A 119 -45.38 13.88 -2.11
N ASN A 120 -45.06 13.92 -0.81
CA ASN A 120 -45.99 14.37 0.22
C ASN A 120 -46.42 15.83 0.00
N ASN A 121 -45.51 16.70 -0.44
CA ASN A 121 -45.87 18.08 -0.79
C ASN A 121 -46.86 18.13 -1.98
N PHE A 122 -46.67 17.31 -3.01
CA PHE A 122 -47.66 17.19 -4.10
C PHE A 122 -49.01 16.67 -3.59
N ARG A 123 -49.02 15.64 -2.72
CA ARG A 123 -50.23 15.16 -2.04
C ARG A 123 -50.96 16.30 -1.34
N ASP A 124 -50.25 17.06 -0.51
CA ASP A 124 -50.85 18.12 0.30
C ASP A 124 -51.40 19.24 -0.59
N LYS A 125 -50.72 19.59 -1.69
CA LYS A 125 -51.24 20.55 -2.69
C LYS A 125 -52.51 20.07 -3.38
N MET A 126 -52.60 18.79 -3.75
CA MET A 126 -53.81 18.20 -4.34
C MET A 126 -54.98 18.21 -3.34
N ILE A 127 -54.73 17.81 -2.09
CA ILE A 127 -55.74 17.82 -1.02
C ILE A 127 -56.22 19.25 -0.76
N ASN A 128 -55.31 20.21 -0.59
CA ASN A 128 -55.65 21.60 -0.35
C ASN A 128 -56.46 22.21 -1.50
N SER A 129 -56.12 21.86 -2.76
CA SER A 129 -56.88 22.30 -3.93
C SER A 129 -58.32 21.76 -3.91
N TYR A 130 -58.50 20.50 -3.51
CA TYR A 130 -59.83 19.90 -3.38
C TYR A 130 -60.63 20.51 -2.23
N VAL A 131 -60.00 20.72 -1.07
CA VAL A 131 -60.63 21.41 0.07
C VAL A 131 -61.09 22.81 -0.32
N LEU A 132 -60.26 23.56 -1.06
CA LEU A 132 -60.65 24.87 -1.59
C LEU A 132 -61.83 24.79 -2.55
N ALA A 133 -61.90 23.77 -3.40
CA ALA A 133 -63.05 23.55 -4.28
C ALA A 133 -64.34 23.27 -3.49
N ILE A 134 -64.24 22.53 -2.38
CA ILE A 134 -65.36 22.30 -1.47
C ILE A 134 -65.83 23.62 -0.84
N THR A 135 -64.92 24.40 -0.26
CA THR A 135 -65.27 25.64 0.45
C THR A 135 -65.80 26.73 -0.48
N THR A 136 -65.47 26.67 -1.78
CA THR A 136 -65.95 27.61 -2.79
C THR A 136 -67.19 27.14 -3.56
N GLY A 137 -67.81 26.01 -3.15
CA GLY A 137 -69.02 25.48 -3.79
C GLY A 137 -68.79 24.86 -5.18
N LYS A 138 -67.54 24.54 -5.53
CA LYS A 138 -67.13 23.95 -6.82
C LYS A 138 -66.77 22.47 -6.73
N LYS A 139 -67.21 21.78 -5.66
CA LYS A 139 -66.90 20.37 -5.37
C LYS A 139 -67.16 19.47 -6.58
N ASP A 140 -68.35 19.57 -7.18
CA ASP A 140 -68.80 18.65 -8.24
C ASP A 140 -68.11 18.90 -9.60
N LEU A 141 -67.46 20.06 -9.74
CA LEU A 141 -66.71 20.44 -10.93
C LEU A 141 -65.21 20.13 -10.79
N PHE A 142 -64.73 19.78 -9.60
CA PHE A 142 -63.32 19.51 -9.37
C PHE A 142 -62.93 18.13 -9.91
N ASP A 143 -61.85 18.08 -10.69
CA ASP A 143 -61.19 16.85 -11.13
C ASP A 143 -59.75 16.82 -10.60
N ALA A 144 -59.45 15.84 -9.75
CA ALA A 144 -58.13 15.70 -9.15
C ALA A 144 -57.03 15.41 -10.19
N VAL A 145 -57.37 14.72 -11.30
CA VAL A 145 -56.40 14.42 -12.36
C VAL A 145 -56.04 15.69 -13.13
N GLU A 146 -57.01 16.55 -13.41
CA GLU A 146 -56.78 17.84 -14.07
C GLU A 146 -55.98 18.79 -13.17
N ASN A 147 -56.32 18.87 -11.88
CA ASN A 147 -55.54 19.64 -10.91
C ASN A 147 -54.08 19.16 -10.83
N ALA A 148 -53.86 17.84 -10.78
CA ALA A 148 -52.52 17.25 -10.78
C ALA A 148 -51.72 17.61 -12.04
N LYS A 149 -52.35 17.62 -13.21
CA LYS A 149 -51.72 18.10 -14.47
C LYS A 149 -51.36 19.58 -14.38
N MET A 150 -52.18 20.42 -13.77
CA MET A 150 -51.85 21.83 -13.55
C MET A 150 -50.67 22.00 -12.58
N LEU A 151 -50.60 21.18 -11.52
CA LEU A 151 -49.45 21.16 -10.61
C LEU A 151 -48.16 20.77 -11.34
N LEU A 152 -48.20 19.77 -12.22
CA LEU A 152 -47.05 19.38 -13.06
C LEU A 152 -46.61 20.47 -14.04
N LYS A 153 -47.52 21.30 -14.53
CA LYS A 153 -47.19 22.44 -15.42
C LYS A 153 -46.57 23.62 -14.68
N THR A 154 -46.88 23.79 -13.40
CA THR A 154 -46.40 24.91 -12.57
C THR A 154 -45.09 24.60 -11.84
N HIS A 155 -44.67 23.33 -11.80
CA HIS A 155 -43.37 22.92 -11.30
C HIS A 155 -42.50 22.55 -12.50
N SER A 156 -41.51 23.40 -12.84
CA SER A 156 -40.52 23.09 -13.86
C SER A 156 -39.54 22.02 -13.38
N GLU A 157 -38.90 21.29 -14.29
CA GLU A 157 -37.74 20.45 -13.98
C GLU A 157 -36.72 21.25 -13.17
N THR A 158 -36.57 20.90 -11.89
CA THR A 158 -35.60 21.48 -10.98
C THR A 158 -34.25 20.79 -11.18
N GLN A 159 -33.14 21.54 -11.01
CA GLN A 159 -31.79 20.96 -11.02
C GLN A 159 -31.54 19.98 -9.85
N ASP A 160 -32.34 20.06 -8.79
CA ASP A 160 -32.28 19.13 -7.64
C ASP A 160 -32.69 17.70 -8.05
N PRO A 161 -31.80 16.70 -7.93
CA PRO A 161 -32.05 15.33 -8.40
C PRO A 161 -33.26 14.67 -7.73
N TYR A 162 -33.48 14.93 -6.43
CA TYR A 162 -34.63 14.37 -5.69
C TYR A 162 -35.96 14.95 -6.17
N SER A 163 -35.97 16.24 -6.46
CA SER A 163 -37.15 16.92 -7.00
C SER A 163 -37.43 16.47 -8.44
N ARG A 164 -36.41 16.18 -9.25
CA ARG A 164 -36.58 15.56 -10.57
C ARG A 164 -37.17 14.16 -10.49
N GLU A 165 -36.64 13.29 -9.62
CA GLU A 165 -37.19 11.94 -9.43
C GLU A 165 -38.64 11.98 -8.94
N ALA A 166 -38.94 12.84 -7.96
CA ALA A 166 -40.31 13.03 -7.46
C ALA A 166 -41.26 13.51 -8.58
N TYR A 167 -40.78 14.44 -9.43
CA TYR A 167 -41.54 14.96 -10.56
C TYR A 167 -41.84 13.87 -11.58
N GLU A 168 -40.84 13.10 -12.00
CA GLU A 168 -41.01 11.99 -12.95
C GLU A 168 -41.96 10.92 -12.41
N PHE A 169 -41.83 10.56 -11.12
CA PHE A 169 -42.73 9.61 -10.48
C PHE A 169 -44.17 10.13 -10.45
N PHE A 170 -44.36 11.41 -10.09
CA PHE A 170 -45.68 12.03 -10.06
C PHE A 170 -46.29 12.14 -11.46
N ARG A 171 -45.50 12.51 -12.47
CA ARG A 171 -45.91 12.55 -13.87
C ARG A 171 -46.41 11.18 -14.34
N ASN A 172 -45.61 10.14 -14.14
CA ASN A 172 -45.97 8.77 -14.49
C ASN A 172 -47.23 8.30 -13.74
N TYR A 173 -47.41 8.71 -12.48
CA TYR A 173 -48.62 8.43 -11.73
C TYR A 173 -49.85 9.08 -12.37
N VAL A 174 -49.79 10.36 -12.73
CA VAL A 174 -50.90 11.10 -13.36
C VAL A 174 -51.22 10.54 -14.74
N GLU A 175 -50.21 10.14 -15.53
CA GLU A 175 -50.39 9.55 -16.85
C GLU A 175 -51.18 8.22 -16.79
N LYS A 176 -51.07 7.42 -15.71
CA LYS A 176 -51.88 6.19 -15.52
C LYS A 176 -53.39 6.47 -15.40
N TYR A 177 -53.77 7.72 -15.15
CA TYR A 177 -55.16 8.17 -15.09
C TYR A 177 -55.56 8.98 -16.33
N HIS A 178 -54.81 8.89 -17.43
CA HIS A 178 -55.16 9.56 -18.68
C HIS A 178 -56.59 9.19 -19.12
N GLY A 179 -57.40 10.22 -19.46
CA GLY A 179 -58.80 10.07 -19.83
C GLY A 179 -59.78 9.73 -18.69
N LYS A 180 -59.29 9.54 -17.46
CA LYS A 180 -60.13 9.32 -16.28
C LYS A 180 -60.38 10.62 -15.53
N LYS A 181 -61.59 10.77 -14.99
CA LYS A 181 -61.93 11.82 -14.03
C LYS A 181 -61.94 11.23 -12.63
N VAL A 182 -61.38 11.94 -11.67
CA VAL A 182 -61.44 11.59 -10.25
C VAL A 182 -62.13 12.72 -9.51
N GLN A 183 -63.30 12.45 -8.93
CA GLN A 183 -64.15 13.45 -8.31
C GLN A 183 -64.68 12.97 -6.96
N GLY A 184 -65.24 13.89 -6.17
CA GLY A 184 -65.82 13.54 -4.87
C GLY A 184 -64.77 12.98 -3.90
N ASP A 185 -65.16 12.01 -3.10
CA ASP A 185 -64.31 11.51 -2.01
C ASP A 185 -63.06 10.76 -2.53
N ASP A 186 -63.09 10.30 -3.78
CA ASP A 186 -61.96 9.66 -4.46
C ASP A 186 -60.79 10.64 -4.70
N CYS A 187 -61.03 11.96 -4.69
CA CYS A 187 -59.97 12.98 -4.80
C CYS A 187 -58.91 12.84 -3.70
N ILE A 188 -59.35 12.57 -2.46
CA ILE A 188 -58.44 12.37 -1.34
C ILE A 188 -57.69 11.05 -1.50
N GLY A 189 -58.38 9.98 -1.90
CA GLY A 189 -57.78 8.68 -2.18
C GLY A 189 -56.68 8.78 -3.24
N PHE A 190 -56.95 9.47 -4.34
CA PHE A 190 -55.99 9.73 -5.40
C PHE A 190 -54.75 10.48 -4.91
N ALA A 191 -54.89 11.46 -4.02
CA ALA A 191 -53.73 12.18 -3.47
C ALA A 191 -52.91 11.34 -2.47
N VAL A 192 -53.56 10.52 -1.64
CA VAL A 192 -52.90 9.70 -0.60
C VAL A 192 -52.19 8.48 -1.18
N ILE A 193 -52.68 7.93 -2.29
CA ILE A 193 -52.08 6.75 -2.95
C ILE A 193 -50.69 7.07 -3.51
N LEU A 194 -50.45 8.29 -4.00
CA LEU A 194 -49.18 8.70 -4.62
C LEU A 194 -47.93 8.38 -3.76
N PRO A 195 -47.76 8.94 -2.54
CA PRO A 195 -46.61 8.64 -1.71
C PRO A 195 -46.58 7.18 -1.23
N SER A 196 -47.75 6.55 -1.07
CA SER A 196 -47.86 5.15 -0.66
C SER A 196 -47.32 4.19 -1.72
N LEU A 197 -47.58 4.47 -3.01
CA LEU A 197 -47.01 3.71 -4.13
C LEU A 197 -45.50 3.86 -4.21
N TYR A 198 -44.97 5.06 -3.96
CA TYR A 198 -43.53 5.29 -3.94
C TYR A 198 -42.84 4.51 -2.81
N LYS A 199 -43.42 4.51 -1.60
CA LYS A 199 -42.93 3.69 -0.48
C LYS A 199 -42.86 2.21 -0.84
N LYS A 200 -43.95 1.68 -1.40
CA LYS A 200 -44.02 0.28 -1.82
C LYS A 200 -42.99 -0.08 -2.89
N ALA A 201 -42.77 0.80 -3.88
CA ALA A 201 -41.79 0.58 -4.94
C ALA A 201 -40.34 0.61 -4.43
N ASN A 202 -40.05 1.41 -3.40
CA ASN A 202 -38.70 1.64 -2.91
C ASN A 202 -38.36 0.91 -1.59
N GLN A 203 -39.28 0.08 -1.09
CA GLN A 203 -39.17 -0.68 0.16
C GLN A 203 -38.86 0.23 1.36
N LEU A 204 -39.57 1.37 1.45
CA LEU A 204 -39.53 2.31 2.58
C LEU A 204 -40.60 2.01 3.63
#